data_AF-A0A2M9G721-F1
#
_entry.id   AF-A0A2M9G721-F1
#
_cell.length_a   1.000
_cell.length_b   1.000
_cell.length_c   1.000
_cell.angle_alpha   90.00
_cell.angle_beta   90.00
_cell.angle_gamma   90.00
#
_symmetry.space_group_name_H-M   'P 1'
#
loop_
_entity.id
_entity.type
_entity.pdbx_description
1 polymer ?
#
loop_
_entity_poly.entity_id
_entity_poly.type
_entity_poly.pdbx_seq_one_letter_code
_entity_poly.pdbx_strand_id
1 'polypeptide(L)'
;MSAAAAETGEKTGARPARAAGGRSTMVMIFAMAGLLMPIAPASFTVVAVYLSPTFIMGCFRGLQAPGAISTVAGFNIAGLLPALYHLWHSGNDFDTALALLFHSEFLVINFAAAGLGLSLLVIAPFIARTWVDIAGQRLLRRAEAERRKLLDEWGEALEQQNKESSSGAKASEKAAARD
;
A
#
# COMPACT_ATOMS: atom_id res chain seq x y z
N MET A 1 39.10 33.30 -27.88
CA MET A 1 37.71 33.22 -28.39
C MET A 1 36.98 32.23 -27.50
N SER A 2 36.17 32.75 -26.58
CA SER A 2 35.41 32.01 -25.59
C SER A 2 34.08 31.59 -26.20
N ALA A 3 33.84 30.29 -26.35
CA ALA A 3 32.54 29.75 -26.72
C ALA A 3 32.42 28.30 -26.24
N ALA A 4 31.23 27.96 -25.73
CA ALA A 4 30.73 26.62 -25.38
C ALA A 4 31.06 26.08 -23.98
N ALA A 5 30.52 26.73 -22.94
CA ALA A 5 30.04 26.03 -21.76
C ALA A 5 28.51 26.01 -21.83
N ALA A 6 27.94 24.93 -22.35
CA ALA A 6 26.52 24.67 -22.30
C ALA A 6 26.16 24.23 -20.88
N GLU A 7 25.58 25.14 -20.09
CA GLU A 7 24.85 24.77 -18.87
C GLU A 7 23.57 24.02 -19.28
N THR A 8 23.65 22.69 -19.33
CA THR A 8 22.46 21.85 -19.26
C THR A 8 21.94 21.88 -17.82
N GLY A 9 21.14 22.90 -17.53
CA GLY A 9 20.34 22.99 -16.31
C GLY A 9 19.45 21.76 -16.16
N GLU A 10 19.73 21.03 -15.09
CA GLU A 10 18.96 19.93 -14.54
C GLU A 10 17.49 20.32 -14.40
N LYS A 11 16.63 19.78 -15.28
CA LYS A 11 15.19 19.84 -15.12
C LYS A 11 14.83 18.95 -13.94
N THR A 12 14.88 19.51 -12.74
CA THR A 12 14.33 18.93 -11.52
C THR A 12 12.85 18.70 -11.75
N GLY A 13 12.49 17.44 -12.01
CA GLY A 13 11.12 17.00 -12.17
C GLY A 13 10.35 17.28 -10.89
N ALA A 14 9.60 18.38 -10.87
CA ALA A 14 8.64 18.66 -9.82
C ALA A 14 7.67 17.47 -9.74
N ARG A 15 7.76 16.68 -8.66
CA ARG A 15 6.72 15.72 -8.30
C ARG A 15 5.41 16.51 -8.21
N PRO A 16 4.32 16.10 -8.89
CA PRO A 16 3.05 16.78 -8.75
C PRO A 16 2.65 16.71 -7.27
N ALA A 17 2.51 17.87 -6.64
CA ALA A 17 1.99 17.98 -5.30
C ALA A 17 0.63 17.27 -5.26
N ARG A 18 0.51 16.21 -4.47
CA ARG A 18 -0.77 15.52 -4.26
C ARG A 18 -1.80 16.55 -3.81
N ALA A 19 -2.86 16.68 -4.58
CA ALA A 19 -3.94 17.62 -4.32
C ALA A 19 -4.46 17.46 -2.88
N ALA A 20 -4.52 18.58 -2.16
CA ALA A 20 -5.13 18.70 -0.85
C ALA A 20 -6.66 18.51 -0.94
N GLY A 21 -7.12 17.28 -1.21
CA GLY A 21 -8.53 16.95 -1.43
C GLY A 21 -9.38 16.82 -0.17
N GLY A 22 -8.77 16.72 1.02
CA GLY A 22 -9.48 16.37 2.26
C GLY A 22 -10.53 17.40 2.70
N ARG A 23 -10.29 18.70 2.47
CA ARG A 23 -11.21 19.78 2.84
C ARG A 23 -12.47 19.77 1.97
N SER A 24 -12.31 19.54 0.66
CA SER A 24 -13.43 19.50 -0.30
C SER A 24 -14.31 18.26 -0.10
N THR A 25 -13.71 17.09 0.11
CA THR A 25 -14.47 15.86 0.37
C THR A 25 -15.23 15.91 1.70
N MET A 26 -14.64 16.43 2.77
CA MET A 26 -15.34 16.63 4.06
C MET A 26 -16.51 17.60 3.91
N VAL A 27 -16.31 18.74 3.24
CA VAL A 27 -17.39 19.70 2.97
C VAL A 27 -18.52 19.06 2.17
N MET A 28 -18.21 18.23 1.17
CA MET A 28 -19.20 17.49 0.40
C MET A 28 -19.98 16.49 1.26
N ILE A 29 -19.31 15.72 2.13
CA ILE A 29 -19.97 14.77 3.04
C ILE A 29 -20.91 15.50 4.01
N PHE A 30 -20.45 16.60 4.62
CA PHE A 30 -21.29 17.37 5.54
C PHE A 30 -22.45 18.06 4.83
N ALA A 31 -22.25 18.57 3.60
CA ALA A 31 -23.33 19.14 2.80
C ALA A 31 -24.37 18.08 2.42
N MET A 32 -23.91 16.88 2.04
CA MET A 32 -24.78 15.76 1.70
C MET A 32 -25.55 15.26 2.92
N ALA A 33 -24.88 15.14 4.09
CA ALA A 33 -25.51 14.81 5.36
C ALA A 33 -26.57 15.84 5.78
N GLY A 34 -26.26 17.14 5.66
CA GLY A 34 -27.17 18.23 5.97
C GLY A 34 -28.40 18.28 5.06
N LEU A 35 -28.27 17.85 3.80
CA LEU A 35 -29.38 17.73 2.86
C LEU A 35 -30.23 16.47 3.13
N LEU A 36 -29.60 15.35 3.49
CA LEU A 36 -30.27 14.05 3.64
C LEU A 36 -31.08 13.97 4.94
N MET A 37 -30.63 14.64 6.01
CA MET A 37 -31.31 14.67 7.31
C MET A 37 -32.78 15.13 7.25
N PRO A 38 -33.15 16.27 6.63
CA PRO A 38 -34.55 16.71 6.58
C PRO A 38 -35.41 15.90 5.58
N ILE A 39 -34.81 15.29 4.56
CA ILE A 39 -35.53 14.58 3.49
C ILE A 39 -35.83 13.12 3.88
N ALA A 40 -34.85 12.44 4.47
CA ALA A 40 -34.92 11.02 4.80
C ALA A 40 -34.28 10.74 6.18
N PRO A 41 -34.90 11.19 7.27
CA PRO A 41 -34.33 11.08 8.62
C PRO A 41 -34.07 9.63 9.04
N ALA A 42 -34.97 8.70 8.68
CA ALA A 42 -34.83 7.27 8.96
C ALA A 42 -33.57 6.67 8.31
N SER A 43 -33.39 6.90 7.01
CA SER A 43 -32.23 6.41 6.25
C SER A 43 -30.92 7.06 6.74
N PHE A 44 -30.94 8.35 7.05
CA PHE A 44 -29.78 9.05 7.61
C PHE A 44 -29.33 8.44 8.94
N THR A 45 -30.25 8.17 9.86
CA THR A 45 -29.94 7.57 11.16
C THR A 45 -29.27 6.21 11.02
N VAL A 46 -29.79 5.33 10.17
CA VAL A 46 -29.18 4.00 9.93
C VAL A 46 -27.77 4.16 9.38
N VAL A 47 -27.59 4.97 8.34
CA VAL A 47 -26.28 5.18 7.71
C VAL A 47 -25.28 5.78 8.71
N ALA A 48 -25.68 6.80 9.47
CA ALA A 48 -24.80 7.48 10.43
C ALA A 48 -24.31 6.53 11.54
N VAL A 49 -25.20 5.68 12.07
CA VAL A 49 -24.86 4.73 13.13
C VAL A 49 -24.02 3.58 12.59
N TYR A 50 -24.42 3.00 11.46
CA TYR A 50 -23.74 1.82 10.90
C TYR A 50 -22.35 2.14 10.35
N LEU A 51 -22.12 3.37 9.86
CA LEU A 51 -20.81 3.88 9.46
C LEU A 51 -19.90 4.30 10.63
N SER A 52 -20.35 4.19 11.89
CA SER A 52 -19.53 4.57 13.05
C SER A 52 -18.15 3.89 13.11
N PRO A 53 -17.95 2.61 12.72
CA PRO A 53 -16.61 2.02 12.67
C PRO A 53 -15.66 2.73 11.68
N THR A 54 -16.18 3.19 10.54
CA THR A 54 -15.41 3.96 9.56
C THR A 54 -15.07 5.36 10.09
N PHE A 55 -15.99 5.97 10.84
CA PHE A 55 -15.75 7.25 11.50
C PHE A 55 -14.63 7.14 12.54
N ILE A 56 -14.71 6.10 13.40
CA ILE A 56 -13.67 5.77 14.38
C ILE A 56 -12.31 5.63 13.68
N MET A 57 -12.23 4.88 12.58
CA MET A 57 -11.02 4.75 11.77
C MET A 57 -10.43 6.10 11.33
N GLY A 58 -11.28 7.05 10.96
CA GLY A 58 -10.89 8.41 10.60
C GLY A 58 -10.32 9.22 11.77
N CYS A 59 -10.75 8.96 13.00
CA CYS A 59 -10.23 9.64 14.20
C CYS A 59 -8.86 9.12 14.65
N PHE A 60 -8.56 7.84 14.42
CA PHE A 60 -7.32 7.21 14.89
C PHE A 60 -6.20 7.27 13.86
N ARG A 61 -5.25 8.18 14.05
CA ARG A 61 -4.07 8.37 13.15
C ARG A 61 -3.25 7.10 12.93
N GLY A 62 -3.15 6.20 13.92
CA GLY A 62 -2.38 4.96 13.82
C GLY A 62 -2.92 3.97 12.78
N LEU A 63 -4.19 4.14 12.37
CA LEU A 63 -4.87 3.29 11.40
C LEU A 63 -4.89 3.92 9.99
N GLN A 64 -4.35 5.13 9.81
CA GLN A 64 -4.42 5.90 8.58
C GLN A 64 -3.28 5.55 7.60
N ALA A 65 -3.28 4.32 7.07
CA ALA A 65 -2.49 4.01 5.88
C ALA A 65 -3.18 4.57 4.61
N PRO A 66 -2.43 4.89 3.54
CA PRO A 66 -3.03 5.31 2.27
C PRO A 66 -4.05 4.29 1.78
N GLY A 67 -5.29 4.72 1.58
CA GLY A 67 -6.40 3.85 1.15
C GLY A 67 -7.08 3.04 2.26
N ALA A 68 -6.58 3.03 3.49
CA ALA A 68 -7.16 2.24 4.58
C ALA A 68 -8.61 2.63 4.91
N ILE A 69 -8.87 3.93 5.02
CA ILE A 69 -10.22 4.44 5.31
C ILE A 69 -11.18 4.07 4.17
N SER A 70 -10.76 4.20 2.90
CA SER A 70 -11.61 3.84 1.76
C SER A 70 -11.91 2.34 1.70
N THR A 71 -10.96 1.48 2.06
CA THR A 71 -11.18 0.04 2.13
C THR A 71 -12.21 -0.32 3.20
N VAL A 72 -12.05 0.19 4.42
CA VAL A 72 -12.99 -0.07 5.52
C VAL A 72 -14.35 0.55 5.22
N ALA A 73 -14.39 1.76 4.64
CA ALA A 73 -15.62 2.42 4.23
C ALA A 73 -16.40 1.58 3.21
N GLY A 74 -15.73 1.03 2.18
CA GLY A 74 -16.37 0.20 1.17
C GLY A 74 -17.00 -1.06 1.76
N PHE A 75 -16.28 -1.76 2.65
CA PHE A 75 -16.80 -2.93 3.35
C PHE A 75 -17.95 -2.58 4.30
N ASN A 76 -17.83 -1.49 5.05
CA ASN A 76 -18.88 -1.06 5.98
C ASN A 76 -20.15 -0.63 5.23
N ILE A 77 -20.02 0.10 4.12
CA ILE A 77 -21.15 0.43 3.24
C ILE A 77 -21.79 -0.84 2.66
N ALA A 78 -21.00 -1.85 2.27
CA ALA A 78 -21.57 -3.12 1.83
C ALA A 78 -22.36 -3.82 2.94
N GLY A 79 -21.89 -3.74 4.19
CA GLY A 79 -22.54 -4.32 5.37
C GLY A 79 -23.84 -3.64 5.79
N LEU A 80 -24.02 -2.33 5.52
CA LEU A 80 -25.25 -1.61 5.86
C LEU A 80 -26.37 -1.78 4.83
N LEU A 81 -26.06 -2.24 3.61
CA LEU A 81 -27.03 -2.38 2.52
C LEU A 81 -28.27 -3.22 2.88
N PRO A 82 -28.15 -4.39 3.55
CA PRO A 82 -29.32 -5.19 3.91
C PRO A 82 -30.27 -4.46 4.86
N ALA A 83 -29.73 -3.73 5.83
CA ALA A 83 -30.51 -2.91 6.76
C ALA A 83 -31.22 -1.77 6.02
N LEU A 84 -30.53 -1.10 5.11
CA LEU A 84 -31.10 -0.01 4.31
C LEU A 84 -32.18 -0.52 3.34
N TYR A 85 -31.95 -1.67 2.71
CA TYR A 85 -32.92 -2.34 1.86
C TYR A 85 -34.20 -2.68 2.64
N HIS A 86 -34.06 -3.27 3.83
CA HIS A 86 -35.20 -3.58 4.68
C HIS A 86 -35.97 -2.32 5.08
N LEU A 87 -35.27 -1.28 5.52
CA LEU A 87 -35.89 0.00 5.90
C LEU A 87 -36.75 0.60 4.77
N TRP A 88 -36.23 0.60 3.53
CA TRP A 88 -36.95 1.16 2.38
C TRP A 88 -38.20 0.37 2.00
N HIS A 89 -38.22 -0.95 2.24
CA HIS A 89 -39.38 -1.80 1.93
C HIS A 89 -40.38 -1.88 3.08
N SER A 90 -39.97 -1.50 4.29
CA SER A 90 -40.80 -1.50 5.50
C SER A 90 -41.45 -0.14 5.80
N GLY A 91 -41.53 0.77 4.83
CA GLY A 91 -42.21 2.07 4.95
C GLY A 91 -41.29 3.26 5.22
N ASN A 92 -39.98 3.04 5.45
CA ASN A 92 -38.99 4.09 5.73
C ASN A 92 -39.35 4.99 6.93
N ASP A 93 -39.98 4.39 7.95
CA ASP A 93 -40.36 5.08 9.18
C ASP A 93 -39.20 5.17 10.17
N PHE A 94 -39.25 6.20 11.03
CA PHE A 94 -38.20 6.44 12.02
C PHE A 94 -38.15 5.37 13.12
N ASP A 95 -39.31 4.86 13.54
CA ASP A 95 -39.40 3.78 14.53
C ASP A 95 -38.77 2.48 14.01
N THR A 96 -39.02 2.16 12.74
CA THR A 96 -38.38 1.04 12.05
C THR A 96 -36.87 1.24 12.02
N ALA A 97 -36.37 2.43 11.67
CA ALA A 97 -34.94 2.72 11.69
C ALA A 97 -34.30 2.49 13.06
N LEU A 98 -34.95 2.94 14.15
CA LEU A 98 -34.47 2.71 15.51
C LEU A 98 -34.47 1.22 15.90
N ALA A 99 -35.49 0.47 15.50
CA ALA A 99 -35.55 -0.97 15.72
C ALA A 99 -34.40 -1.70 15.00
N LEU A 100 -34.07 -1.28 13.78
CA LEU A 100 -32.94 -1.84 13.02
C LEU A 100 -31.58 -1.59 13.68
N LEU A 101 -31.43 -0.51 14.47
CA LEU A 101 -30.17 -0.24 15.18
C LEU A 101 -29.81 -1.32 16.20
N PHE A 102 -30.80 -2.02 16.76
CA PHE A 102 -30.60 -3.03 17.79
C PHE A 102 -30.92 -4.45 17.31
N HIS A 103 -31.27 -4.61 16.03
CA HIS A 103 -31.57 -5.92 15.47
C HIS A 103 -30.28 -6.73 15.31
N SER A 104 -30.22 -7.89 15.98
CA SER A 104 -29.00 -8.70 16.07
C SER A 104 -28.42 -9.10 14.72
N GLU A 105 -29.27 -9.49 13.78
CA GLU A 105 -28.86 -9.90 12.43
C GLU A 105 -28.13 -8.80 11.66
N PHE A 106 -28.71 -7.60 11.59
CA PHE A 106 -28.11 -6.48 10.87
C PHE A 106 -26.82 -5.98 11.54
N LEU A 107 -26.77 -6.00 12.87
CA LEU A 107 -25.57 -5.67 13.61
C LEU A 107 -24.43 -6.65 13.32
N VAL A 108 -24.70 -7.95 13.35
CA VAL A 108 -23.70 -8.98 13.06
C VAL A 108 -23.16 -8.80 11.64
N ILE A 109 -24.03 -8.60 10.65
CA ILE A 109 -23.61 -8.39 9.25
C ILE A 109 -22.75 -7.13 9.12
N ASN A 110 -23.17 -6.01 9.73
CA ASN A 110 -22.46 -4.73 9.64
C ASN A 110 -21.07 -4.80 10.30
N PHE A 111 -21.01 -5.31 11.53
CA PHE A 111 -19.75 -5.45 12.26
C PHE A 111 -18.83 -6.49 11.63
N ALA A 112 -19.37 -7.59 11.08
CA ALA A 112 -18.58 -8.56 10.33
C ALA A 112 -17.98 -7.92 9.08
N ALA A 113 -18.76 -7.15 8.31
CA ALA A 113 -18.27 -6.46 7.13
C ALA A 113 -17.17 -5.45 7.48
N ALA A 114 -17.38 -4.61 8.49
CA ALA A 114 -16.35 -3.68 8.98
C ALA A 114 -15.09 -4.42 9.47
N GLY A 115 -15.26 -5.52 10.19
CA GLY A 115 -14.18 -6.39 10.66
C GLY A 115 -13.40 -7.03 9.52
N LEU A 116 -14.06 -7.45 8.45
CA LEU A 116 -13.41 -7.96 7.22
C LEU A 116 -12.59 -6.88 6.54
N GLY A 117 -13.11 -5.65 6.45
CA GLY A 117 -12.37 -4.50 5.92
C GLY A 117 -11.08 -4.25 6.71
N LEU A 118 -11.15 -4.29 8.05
CA LEU A 118 -9.98 -4.12 8.92
C LEU A 118 -9.00 -5.30 8.80
N SER A 119 -9.52 -6.53 8.74
CA SER A 119 -8.71 -7.75 8.59
C SER A 119 -7.91 -7.72 7.29
N LEU A 120 -8.49 -7.20 6.21
CA LEU A 120 -7.80 -7.04 4.93
C LEU A 120 -6.58 -6.12 5.05
N LEU A 121 -6.65 -5.07 5.86
CA LEU A 121 -5.52 -4.17 6.12
C LEU A 121 -4.36 -4.88 6.85
N VAL A 122 -4.68 -5.86 7.69
CA VAL A 122 -3.68 -6.67 8.39
C VAL A 122 -3.10 -7.73 7.47
N ILE A 123 -3.92 -8.38 6.64
CA ILE A 123 -3.50 -9.49 5.75
C ILE A 123 -2.67 -8.98 4.56
N ALA A 124 -3.04 -7.83 3.98
CA ALA A 124 -2.38 -7.25 2.81
C ALA A 124 -0.85 -7.17 2.89
N PRO A 125 -0.21 -6.66 3.97
CA PRO A 125 1.25 -6.60 4.06
C PRO A 125 1.93 -7.98 4.08
N PHE A 126 1.29 -9.02 4.64
CA PHE A 126 1.85 -10.38 4.59
C PHE A 126 1.87 -10.92 3.17
N ILE A 127 0.79 -10.71 2.42
CA ILE A 127 0.74 -11.05 1.00
C ILE A 127 1.79 -10.26 0.21
N ALA A 128 1.91 -8.96 0.45
CA ALA A 128 2.91 -8.13 -0.24
C ALA A 128 4.35 -8.62 0.03
N ARG A 129 4.65 -8.99 1.28
CA ARG A 129 5.97 -9.53 1.66
C ARG A 129 6.31 -10.82 0.93
N THR A 130 5.39 -11.78 0.87
CA THR A 130 5.65 -13.04 0.18
C THR A 130 5.94 -12.83 -1.31
N TRP A 131 5.23 -11.91 -1.97
CA TRP A 131 5.51 -11.54 -3.36
C TRP A 131 6.88 -10.88 -3.53
N VAL A 132 7.26 -9.98 -2.62
CA VAL A 132 8.59 -9.33 -2.63
C VAL A 132 9.70 -10.36 -2.43
N ASP A 133 9.53 -11.31 -1.52
CA ASP A 133 10.51 -12.36 -1.26
C ASP A 133 10.70 -13.28 -2.47
N ILE A 134 9.60 -13.67 -3.13
CA ILE A 134 9.66 -14.45 -4.37
C ILE A 134 10.39 -13.68 -5.47
N ALA A 135 10.10 -12.38 -5.63
CA ALA A 135 10.78 -11.54 -6.60
C ALA A 135 12.28 -11.38 -6.28
N GLY A 136 12.62 -11.20 -5.00
CA GLY A 136 14.00 -11.11 -4.51
C GLY A 136 14.79 -12.39 -4.78
N GLN A 137 14.22 -13.56 -4.50
CA GLN A 137 14.85 -14.84 -4.81
C GLN A 137 15.10 -15.02 -6.31
N ARG A 138 14.18 -14.59 -7.17
CA ARG A 138 14.36 -14.63 -8.63
C ARG A 138 15.49 -13.73 -9.09
N LEU A 139 15.58 -12.52 -8.53
CA LEU A 139 16.65 -11.58 -8.83
C LEU A 139 18.01 -12.11 -8.38
N LEU A 140 18.08 -12.67 -7.16
CA LEU A 140 19.31 -13.25 -6.62
C LEU A 140 19.80 -14.41 -7.48
N ARG A 141 18.92 -15.33 -7.87
CA ARG A 141 19.27 -16.45 -8.77
C ARG A 141 19.80 -15.98 -10.12
N ARG A 142 19.22 -14.91 -10.69
CA ARG A 142 19.72 -14.32 -11.94
C ARG A 142 21.11 -13.71 -11.76
N ALA A 143 21.33 -12.97 -10.67
CA ALA A 143 22.62 -12.38 -10.36
C ALA A 143 23.71 -13.45 -10.11
N GLU A 144 23.36 -14.54 -9.42
CA GLU A 144 24.26 -15.67 -9.21
C GLU A 144 24.59 -16.41 -10.50
N ALA A 145 23.61 -16.60 -11.39
CA ALA A 145 23.84 -17.22 -12.70
C ALA A 145 24.79 -16.36 -13.57
N GLU A 146 24.59 -15.04 -13.61
CA GLU A 146 25.47 -14.13 -14.35
C GLU A 146 26.87 -14.10 -13.74
N ARG A 147 26.97 -14.06 -12.40
CA ARG A 147 28.27 -14.13 -11.70
C ARG A 147 29.02 -15.40 -12.04
N ARG A 148 28.34 -16.55 -12.07
CA ARG A 148 28.96 -17.84 -12.46
C ARG A 148 29.45 -17.79 -13.89
N LYS A 149 28.64 -17.28 -14.83
CA LYS A 149 29.03 -17.14 -16.24
C LYS A 149 30.28 -16.27 -16.41
N LEU A 150 30.36 -15.15 -15.70
CA LEU A 150 31.55 -14.28 -15.73
C LEU A 150 32.78 -14.96 -15.13
N LEU A 151 32.61 -15.74 -14.06
CA LEU A 151 33.70 -16.55 -13.50
C LEU A 151 34.15 -17.65 -14.46
N ASP A 152 33.24 -18.29 -15.20
CA ASP A 152 33.59 -19.30 -16.18
C ASP A 152 34.35 -18.67 -17.37
N GLU A 153 33.92 -17.50 -17.84
CA GLU A 153 34.56 -16.80 -18.97
C GLU A 153 35.91 -16.16 -18.61
N TRP A 154 36.05 -15.57 -17.42
CA TRP A 154 37.22 -14.76 -17.04
C TRP A 154 38.06 -15.38 -15.93
N GLY A 155 37.53 -16.38 -15.21
CA GLY A 155 38.19 -16.97 -14.05
C GLY A 155 39.46 -17.73 -14.41
N GLU A 156 39.44 -18.50 -15.50
CA GLU A 156 40.65 -19.21 -15.96
C GLU A 156 41.75 -18.22 -16.39
N ALA A 157 41.38 -17.14 -17.07
CA ALA A 157 42.32 -16.10 -17.50
C ALA A 157 42.95 -15.36 -16.31
N LEU A 158 42.15 -15.05 -15.27
CA LEU A 158 42.63 -14.42 -14.04
C LEU A 158 43.52 -15.36 -13.21
N GLU A 159 43.18 -16.66 -13.13
CA GLU A 159 44.02 -17.65 -12.44
C GLU A 159 45.37 -17.85 -13.13
N GLN A 160 45.39 -17.88 -14.47
CA GLN A 160 46.64 -17.96 -15.23
C GLN A 160 47.51 -16.73 -15.01
N GLN A 161 46.94 -15.52 -15.10
CA GLN A 161 47.67 -14.28 -14.83
C GLN A 161 48.26 -14.23 -13.42
N ASN A 162 47.54 -14.74 -12.42
CA ASN A 162 48.00 -14.77 -11.02
C ASN A 162 49.12 -15.82 -10.80
N LYS A 163 49.07 -16.96 -11.49
CA LYS A 163 50.15 -17.97 -11.48
C LYS A 163 51.42 -17.45 -12.15
N GLU A 164 51.30 -16.76 -13.28
CA GLU A 164 52.44 -16.18 -13.99
C GLU A 164 53.12 -15.07 -13.17
N SER A 165 52.34 -14.16 -12.60
CA SER A 165 52.87 -13.07 -11.77
C SER A 165 53.49 -13.55 -10.45
N SER A 166 52.92 -14.56 -9.79
CA SER A 166 53.52 -15.17 -8.58
C SER A 166 54.77 -16.01 -8.86
N SER A 167 54.85 -16.66 -10.02
CA SER A 167 56.05 -17.34 -10.49
C SER A 167 57.18 -16.34 -10.77
N GLY A 168 56.87 -15.23 -11.46
CA GLY A 168 57.81 -14.14 -11.73
C GLY A 168 58.35 -13.47 -10.46
N ALA A 169 57.48 -13.24 -9.47
CA ALA A 169 57.88 -12.70 -8.16
C ALA A 169 58.85 -13.64 -7.42
N LYS A 170 58.55 -14.94 -7.38
CA LYS A 170 59.44 -15.93 -6.75
C LYS A 170 60.77 -16.09 -7.48
N ALA A 171 60.79 -15.98 -8.81
CA ALA A 171 62.02 -16.03 -9.60
C ALA A 171 62.91 -14.79 -9.36
N SER A 172 62.31 -13.61 -9.25
CA SER A 172 63.00 -12.36 -8.90
C SER A 172 63.58 -12.40 -7.49
N GLU A 173 62.85 -12.93 -6.51
CA GLU A 173 63.31 -13.07 -5.13
C GLU A 173 64.46 -14.08 -5.00
N LYS A 174 64.39 -15.19 -5.74
CA LYS A 174 65.45 -16.22 -5.76
C LYS A 174 66.72 -15.76 -6.49
N ALA A 175 66.60 -14.83 -7.44
CA ALA A 175 67.73 -14.17 -8.10
C ALA A 175 68.40 -13.15 -7.15
N ALA A 176 67.61 -12.34 -6.45
CA ALA A 176 68.11 -11.37 -5.48
C ALA A 176 68.75 -11.99 -4.23
N ALA A 177 68.40 -13.23 -3.88
CA ALA A 177 69.02 -13.99 -2.78
C ALA A 177 70.30 -14.76 -3.18
N ARG A 178 70.68 -14.71 -4.47
CA ARG A 178 71.83 -15.44 -5.02
C ARG A 178 73.01 -14.51 -5.36
N ASP A 179 72.80 -13.20 -5.27
CA ASP A 179 73.81 -12.13 -5.27
C ASP A 179 74.16 -11.75 -3.82
#